data_AF-A0A0F9DIU1-F1
#
_entry.id   AF-A0A0F9DIU1-F1
#
_cell.length_a   1.000
_cell.length_b   1.000
_cell.length_c   1.000
_cell.angle_alpha   90.00
_cell.angle_beta   90.00
_cell.angle_gamma   90.00
#
_symmetry.space_group_name_H-M   'P 1'
#
loop_
_entity.id
_entity.type
_entity.pdbx_description
1 polymer ?
#
loop_
_entity_poly.entity_id
_entity_poly.type
_entity_poly.pdbx_seq_one_letter_code
_entity_poly.pdbx_strand_id
1 'polypeptide(L)'
;MIIKTPIAVSRKTIIDDVDRIFRHWTNGSKHLISHYLSPIEFRQKASFTGTDHELIDWVKNFPHKVGAIYVVSDHDIVYDMNVMRPELNFYRLSVTS
;
A
#
# COMPACT_ATOMS: atom_id res chain seq x y z
N MET A 1 15.87 9.15 9.45
CA MET A 1 14.95 8.10 8.97
C MET A 1 13.58 8.75 8.80
N ILE A 2 13.16 9.01 7.56
CA ILE A 2 11.87 9.67 7.30
C ILE A 2 10.80 8.58 7.44
N ILE A 3 10.20 8.50 8.62
CA ILE A 3 8.91 7.85 8.80
C ILE A 3 7.93 8.70 8.00
N LYS A 4 7.68 8.35 6.74
CA LYS A 4 6.70 9.05 5.91
C LYS A 4 5.36 8.91 6.62
N THR A 5 4.80 10.02 7.06
CA THR A 5 3.47 10.08 7.68
C THR A 5 2.48 9.27 6.83
N PRO A 6 1.64 8.42 7.43
CA PRO A 6 0.63 7.68 6.69
C PRO A 6 -0.21 8.64 5.85
N ILE A 7 -0.47 8.25 4.61
CA ILE A 7 -1.33 9.04 3.73
C ILE A 7 -2.76 8.77 4.19
N ALA A 8 -3.39 9.80 4.76
CA ALA A 8 -4.79 9.71 5.17
C ALA A 8 -5.68 9.64 3.93
N VAL A 9 -6.57 8.64 3.91
CA VAL A 9 -7.56 8.43 2.86
C VAL A 9 -8.93 8.33 3.52
N SER A 10 -9.90 9.13 3.04
CA SER A 10 -11.26 9.06 3.58
C SER A 10 -12.00 7.89 2.95
N ARG A 11 -12.79 7.18 3.77
CA ARG A 11 -13.66 6.11 3.27
C ARG A 11 -14.66 6.60 2.21
N LYS A 12 -15.14 7.84 2.32
CA LYS A 12 -16.14 8.41 1.40
C LYS A 12 -15.57 8.75 0.03
N THR A 13 -14.29 9.10 -0.05
CA THR A 13 -13.61 9.56 -1.26
C THR A 13 -12.46 8.64 -1.67
N ILE A 14 -12.44 7.43 -1.14
CA ILE A 14 -11.35 6.46 -1.32
C ILE A 14 -11.00 6.24 -2.79
N ILE A 15 -11.99 6.13 -3.67
CA ILE A 15 -11.76 5.93 -5.10
C ILE A 15 -11.00 7.13 -5.67
N ASP A 16 -11.48 8.34 -5.38
CA ASP A 16 -10.88 9.58 -5.86
C ASP A 16 -9.48 9.81 -5.25
N ASP A 17 -9.28 9.44 -3.99
CA ASP A 17 -8.01 9.56 -3.29
C ASP A 17 -6.97 8.58 -3.82
N VAL A 18 -7.33 7.31 -4.01
CA VAL A 18 -6.46 6.30 -4.63
C VAL A 18 -6.17 6.70 -6.07
N ASP A 19 -7.16 7.12 -6.85
CA ASP A 19 -6.96 7.56 -8.23
C ASP A 19 -6.06 8.80 -8.29
N ARG A 20 -6.23 9.76 -7.38
CA ARG A 20 -5.35 10.93 -7.25
C ARG A 20 -3.92 10.51 -6.92
N ILE A 21 -3.73 9.60 -5.98
CA ILE A 21 -2.41 9.05 -5.64
C ILE A 21 -1.78 8.39 -6.87
N PHE A 22 -2.57 7.60 -7.63
CA PHE A 22 -2.10 6.89 -8.80
C PHE A 22 -1.78 7.81 -10.00
N ARG A 23 -2.34 9.03 -10.04
CA ARG A 23 -1.98 10.06 -11.03
C ARG A 23 -0.60 10.69 -10.80
N HIS A 24 -0.05 10.65 -9.58
CA HIS A 24 1.27 11.20 -9.32
C HIS A 24 2.36 10.37 -9.98
N TRP A 25 3.44 10.99 -10.45
CA TRP A 25 4.52 10.25 -11.09
C TRP A 25 5.32 9.43 -10.05
N THR A 26 5.67 8.18 -10.41
CA THR A 26 6.53 7.30 -9.62
C THR A 26 7.56 6.62 -10.52
N ASN A 27 8.72 6.30 -9.97
CA ASN A 27 9.68 5.41 -10.63
C ASN A 27 9.14 3.97 -10.60
N GLY A 28 8.49 3.52 -11.67
CA GLY A 28 7.97 2.16 -11.82
C GLY A 28 6.46 2.03 -11.57
N SER A 29 5.99 0.77 -11.59
CA SER A 29 4.57 0.43 -11.44
C SER A 29 4.04 0.78 -10.04
N LYS A 30 2.74 1.08 -9.97
CA LYS A 30 2.02 1.36 -8.74
C LYS A 30 1.11 0.20 -8.40
N HIS A 31 1.15 -0.26 -7.16
CA HIS A 31 0.29 -1.33 -6.67
C HIS A 31 -0.36 -0.92 -5.36
N LEU A 32 -1.64 -1.23 -5.23
CA LEU A 32 -2.36 -1.13 -3.96
C LEU A 32 -2.53 -2.55 -3.44
N ILE A 33 -2.10 -2.81 -2.20
CA ILE A 33 -2.34 -4.08 -1.52
C ILE A 33 -3.08 -3.82 -0.22
N SER A 34 -3.99 -4.73 0.15
CA SER A 34 -4.93 -4.50 1.24
C SER A 34 -5.04 -5.69 2.16
N HIS A 35 -5.15 -5.44 3.46
CA HIS A 35 -5.54 -6.47 4.41
C HIS A 35 -7.01 -6.90 4.15
N TYR A 36 -7.33 -8.17 4.37
CA TYR A 36 -8.69 -8.69 4.10
C TYR A 36 -9.77 -8.06 5.00
N LEU A 37 -9.38 -7.55 6.18
CA LEU A 37 -10.27 -6.81 7.08
C LEU A 37 -10.43 -5.33 6.73
N SER A 38 -9.65 -4.79 5.80
CA SER A 38 -9.78 -3.39 5.38
C SER A 38 -11.14 -3.11 4.73
N PRO A 39 -11.62 -1.85 4.67
CA PRO A 39 -12.88 -1.51 4.03
C PRO A 39 -12.99 -2.08 2.60
N ILE A 40 -14.19 -2.50 2.20
CA ILE A 40 -14.45 -3.20 0.94
C ILE A 40 -13.96 -2.40 -0.27
N GLU A 41 -14.04 -1.08 -0.18
CA GLU A 41 -13.66 -0.13 -1.20
C GLU A 41 -12.15 -0.22 -1.51
N PHE A 42 -11.30 -0.48 -0.51
CA PHE A 42 -9.86 -0.72 -0.72
C PHE A 42 -9.61 -2.07 -1.38
N ARG A 43 -10.28 -3.12 -0.90
CA ARG A 43 -10.11 -4.48 -1.42
C ARG A 43 -10.49 -4.60 -2.90
N GLN A 44 -11.53 -3.87 -3.33
CA GLN A 44 -11.96 -3.85 -4.73
C GLN A 44 -10.95 -3.18 -5.67
N LYS A 45 -10.14 -2.25 -5.16
CA LYS A 45 -9.10 -1.54 -5.93
C LYS A 45 -7.72 -2.16 -5.79
N ALA A 46 -7.52 -3.00 -4.78
CA ALA A 46 -6.24 -3.60 -4.51
C ALA A 46 -5.87 -4.62 -5.60
N SER A 47 -4.61 -4.58 -6.04
CA SER A 47 -3.99 -5.60 -6.88
C SER A 47 -3.87 -6.93 -6.15
N PHE A 48 -3.83 -6.91 -4.81
CA PHE A 48 -3.78 -8.08 -3.96
C PHE A 48 -4.45 -7.82 -2.62
N THR A 49 -5.19 -8.81 -2.11
CA THR A 49 -5.82 -8.76 -0.78
C THR A 49 -5.48 -10.02 -0.02
N GLY A 50 -5.04 -9.90 1.24
CA GLY A 50 -4.67 -11.04 2.07
C GLY A 50 -4.49 -10.70 3.55
N THR A 51 -3.95 -11.63 4.31
CA THR A 51 -3.40 -11.44 5.67
C THR A 51 -2.07 -10.69 5.61
N ASP A 52 -1.60 -10.16 6.73
CA ASP A 52 -0.30 -9.44 6.75
C ASP A 52 0.87 -10.30 6.26
N HIS A 53 0.89 -11.59 6.61
CA HIS A 53 1.91 -12.51 6.14
C HIS A 53 1.86 -12.65 4.61
N GLU A 54 0.67 -12.82 4.05
CA GLU A 54 0.49 -12.88 2.60
C GLU A 54 0.86 -11.56 1.91
N LEU A 55 0.60 -10.41 2.54
CA LEU A 55 1.03 -9.11 2.02
C LEU A 55 2.56 -9.01 2.00
N ILE A 56 3.23 -9.43 3.07
CA ILE A 56 4.70 -9.45 3.14
C ILE A 56 5.28 -10.41 2.09
N ASP A 57 4.71 -11.61 1.96
CA ASP A 57 5.14 -12.59 0.94
C ASP A 57 4.91 -12.08 -0.48
N TRP A 58 3.82 -11.35 -0.72
CA TRP A 58 3.57 -10.71 -2.01
C TRP A 58 4.68 -9.69 -2.34
N VAL A 59 5.07 -8.87 -1.36
CA VAL A 59 6.17 -7.89 -1.52
C VAL A 59 7.52 -8.59 -1.73
N LYS A 60 7.78 -9.65 -0.98
CA LYS A 60 9.00 -10.46 -1.09
C LYS A 60 9.18 -10.99 -2.51
N ASN A 61 8.10 -11.50 -3.10
CA ASN A 61 8.08 -12.08 -4.44
C ASN A 61 7.78 -11.05 -5.55
N PHE A 62 7.69 -9.76 -5.23
CA PHE A 62 7.42 -8.73 -6.22
C PHE A 62 8.52 -8.70 -7.30
N PRO A 63 8.16 -8.89 -8.59
CA PRO A 63 9.14 -9.24 -9.63
C PRO A 63 10.03 -8.07 -10.08
N HIS A 64 9.70 -6.84 -9.68
CA HIS A 64 10.42 -5.65 -10.09
C HIS A 64 11.29 -5.09 -8.95
N LYS A 65 12.39 -4.42 -9.33
CA LYS A 65 13.29 -3.71 -8.40
C LYS A 65 12.89 -2.24 -8.17
N VAL A 66 11.90 -1.76 -8.92
CA VAL A 66 11.39 -0.39 -8.81
C VAL A 66 9.87 -0.44 -8.85
N GLY A 67 9.23 0.38 -8.01
CA GLY A 67 7.79 0.47 -7.91
C GLY A 67 7.36 1.20 -6.65
N ALA A 68 6.08 1.54 -6.61
CA ALA A 68 5.41 2.12 -5.43
C ALA A 68 4.30 1.18 -4.96
N ILE A 69 4.39 0.73 -3.71
CA ILE A 69 3.44 -0.17 -3.08
C ILE A 69 2.71 0.59 -1.98
N TYR A 70 1.41 0.78 -2.19
CA TYR A 70 0.51 1.39 -1.24
C TYR A 70 -0.14 0.28 -0.41
N VAL A 71 0.01 0.35 0.90
CA VAL A 71 -0.37 -0.72 1.82
C VAL A 71 -1.51 -0.23 2.72
N VAL A 72 -2.62 -0.96 2.72
CA VAL A 72 -3.76 -0.71 3.60
C VAL A 72 -3.78 -1.82 4.65
N SER A 73 -3.25 -1.53 5.83
CA SER A 73 -3.33 -2.42 7.00
C SER A 73 -3.35 -1.60 8.29
N ASP A 74 -4.05 -2.11 9.30
CA ASP A 74 -4.05 -1.55 10.65
C ASP A 74 -2.74 -1.88 11.38
N HIS A 75 -2.07 -2.95 10.96
CA HIS A 75 -0.77 -3.35 11.46
C HIS A 75 0.37 -2.56 10.79
N ASP A 76 1.45 -2.34 11.53
CA ASP A 76 2.60 -1.57 11.06
C ASP A 76 3.62 -2.43 10.29
N ILE A 77 3.17 -3.04 9.19
CA ILE A 77 3.97 -4.00 8.40
C ILE A 77 4.85 -3.31 7.34
N VAL A 78 4.64 -2.01 7.12
CA VAL A 78 5.37 -1.23 6.10
C VAL A 78 6.84 -1.09 6.45
N TYR A 79 7.18 -1.03 7.74
CA TYR A 79 8.57 -1.02 8.18
C TYR A 79 9.29 -2.30 7.77
N ASP A 80 8.72 -3.46 8.06
CA ASP A 80 9.30 -4.76 7.71
C ASP A 80 9.44 -4.94 6.19
N MET A 81 8.42 -4.51 5.44
CA MET A 81 8.46 -4.50 3.97
C MET A 81 9.61 -3.64 3.42
N ASN A 82 9.84 -2.46 4.02
CA ASN A 82 10.92 -1.56 3.64
C ASN A 82 12.30 -2.17 3.97
N VAL A 83 12.45 -2.77 5.15
CA VAL A 83 13.69 -3.49 5.52
C VAL A 83 13.96 -4.65 4.56
N MET A 84 12.93 -5.38 4.13
CA MET A 84 13.06 -6.53 3.24
C MET A 84 13.38 -6.14 1.78
N ARG A 85 12.80 -5.04 1.29
CA ARG A 85 12.93 -4.57 -0.10
C ARG A 85 13.21 -3.06 -0.14
N PRO A 86 14.38 -2.61 0.35
CA PRO A 86 14.68 -1.18 0.51
C PRO A 86 14.73 -0.39 -0.80
N GLU A 87 14.80 -1.08 -1.95
CA GLU A 87 14.74 -0.47 -3.28
C GLU A 87 13.32 -0.06 -3.73
N LEU A 88 12.28 -0.62 -3.09
CA LEU A 88 10.89 -0.31 -3.38
C LEU A 88 10.40 0.86 -2.52
N ASN A 89 9.41 1.59 -3.02
CA ASN A 89 8.78 2.66 -2.27
C ASN A 89 7.51 2.15 -1.60
N PHE A 90 7.46 2.15 -0.27
CA PHE A 90 6.26 1.79 0.47
C PHE A 90 5.55 3.01 1.03
N TYR A 91 4.22 2.97 0.99
CA TYR A 91 3.35 4.02 1.50
C TYR A 91 2.23 3.38 2.30
N ARG A 92 2.15 3.71 3.59
CA ARG A 92 1.00 3.32 4.39
C ARG A 92 -0.18 4.22 4.06
N LEU A 93 -1.32 3.62 3.75
CA LEU A 93 -2.61 4.31 3.66
C LEU A 93 -3.38 4.06 4.95
N SER A 94 -3.76 5.14 5.65
CA SER A 94 -4.57 5.06 6.85
C SER A 94 -5.99 5.52 6.53
N VAL A 95 -6.97 4.72 6.91
CA VAL A 95 -8.37 5.07 6.72
C VAL A 95 -8.81 5.98 7.84
N THR A 96 -9.14 7.22 7.50
CA THR A 96 -9.80 8.14 8.45
C THR A 96 -11.32 8.01 8.28
N SER A 97 -12.01 7.89 9.42
CA SER A 97 -13.48 7.81 9.49
C SER A 97 -14.16 9.07 8.96
#